data_AF-A0A3M2BJW9-F1
#
_entry.id   AF-A0A3M2BJW9-F1
#
_cell.length_a   1.000
_cell.length_b   1.000
_cell.length_c   1.000
_cell.angle_alpha   90.00
_cell.angle_beta   90.00
_cell.angle_gamma   90.00
#
_symmetry.space_group_name_H-M   'P 1'
#
loop_
_entity.id
_entity.type
_entity.pdbx_description
1 polymer ?
#
loop_
_entity_poly.entity_id
_entity_poly.type
_entity_poly.pdbx_seq_one_letter_code
_entity_poly.pdbx_strand_id
1 'polypeptide(L)' 'MGKRVSRGLFRASCGTEINADCNGAANIGRKVFPKTFVKGIVDTVSYPAVLKIGGDSRSDVKL' A
#
# COMPACT_ATOMS: atom_id res chain seq x y z
N MET A 1 -3.86 4.83 22.04
CA MET A 1 -3.40 5.43 20.76
C MET A 1 -1.96 5.88 20.94
N GLY A 2 -1.10 5.68 19.94
CA GLY A 2 0.33 6.02 19.98
C GLY A 2 0.66 7.42 19.43
N LYS A 3 1.96 7.71 19.24
CA LYS A 3 2.45 8.98 18.68
C LYS A 3 3.41 8.77 17.51
N ARG A 4 3.35 9.66 16.51
CA ARG A 4 4.38 9.73 15.47
C ARG A 4 5.65 10.33 16.08
N VAL A 5 6.76 9.63 15.96
CA VAL A 5 8.06 10.06 16.52
C VAL A 5 8.84 10.85 15.47
N SER A 6 8.85 10.38 14.24
CA SER A 6 9.49 11.03 13.09
C SER A 6 8.81 10.60 11.77
N ARG A 7 9.33 11.03 10.62
CA ARG A 7 8.86 10.50 9.31
C ARG A 7 9.24 9.03 9.21
N GLY A 8 8.26 8.18 8.86
CA GLY A 8 8.46 6.74 8.77
C GLY A 8 8.42 5.99 10.11
N LEU A 9 8.34 6.66 11.27
CA LEU A 9 8.34 6.00 12.58
C LEU A 9 7.16 6.43 13.47
N PHE A 10 6.35 5.46 13.86
CA PHE A 10 5.26 5.61 14.82
C PHE A 10 5.48 4.68 16.01
N ARG A 11 5.27 5.19 17.22
CA ARG A 11 5.31 4.39 18.44
C ARG A 11 3.90 4.23 19.00
N ALA A 12 3.43 2.99 19.02
CA ALA A 12 2.17 2.60 19.65
C ALA A 12 2.22 2.83 21.17
N SER A 13 1.04 2.91 21.81
CA SER A 13 0.95 3.10 23.26
C SER A 13 1.51 1.92 24.07
N CYS A 14 1.59 0.72 23.47
CA CYS A 14 2.25 -0.46 24.04
C CYS A 14 3.78 -0.47 23.85
N GLY A 15 4.36 0.62 23.32
CA GLY A 15 5.80 0.73 23.09
C GLY A 15 6.28 0.17 21.74
N THR A 16 5.43 -0.57 21.01
CA THR A 16 5.76 -1.12 19.69
C THR A 16 6.04 -0.02 18.67
N GLU A 17 7.14 -0.17 17.94
CA GLU A 17 7.51 0.73 16.84
C GLU A 17 7.07 0.15 15.51
N ILE A 18 6.39 0.95 14.71
CA ILE A 18 5.78 0.56 13.43
C ILE A 18 6.06 1.68 12.42
N ASN A 19 6.14 1.33 11.14
CA ASN A 19 6.17 2.34 10.10
C ASN A 19 4.91 3.23 10.16
N ALA A 20 5.11 4.55 10.16
CA ALA A 20 4.02 5.52 10.29
C ALA A 20 2.98 5.43 9.16
N ASP A 21 3.41 5.15 7.93
CA ASP A 21 2.54 5.06 6.76
C ASP A 21 1.72 3.76 6.78
N CYS A 22 2.35 2.64 7.18
CA CYS A 22 1.64 1.37 7.41
C CYS A 22 0.57 1.51 8.51
N ASN A 23 0.90 2.19 9.62
CA ASN A 23 -0.09 2.48 10.67
C ASN A 23 -1.23 3.36 10.15
N GLY A 24 -0.94 4.33 9.28
CA GLY A 24 -1.95 5.16 8.60
C GLY A 24 -2.89 4.35 7.72
N ALA A 25 -2.34 3.53 6.81
CA ALA A 25 -3.11 2.66 5.92
C ALA A 25 -4.00 1.67 6.70
N ALA A 26 -3.45 1.06 7.75
CA ALA A 26 -4.19 0.15 8.62
C ALA A 26 -5.38 0.85 9.32
N ASN A 27 -5.22 2.10 9.74
CA ASN A 27 -6.30 2.87 10.38
C ASN A 27 -7.41 3.23 9.38
N ILE A 28 -7.03 3.59 8.14
CA ILE A 28 -8.00 3.83 7.05
C ILE A 28 -8.77 2.55 6.75
N GLY A 29 -8.08 1.42 6.60
CA GLY A 29 -8.72 0.12 6.38
C GLY A 29 -9.74 -0.22 7.48
N ARG A 30 -9.41 0.05 8.76
CA ARG A 30 -10.34 -0.13 9.90
C ARG A 30 -11.55 0.79 9.87
N LYS A 31 -11.42 1.98 9.29
CA LYS A 31 -12.54 2.92 9.17
C LYS A 31 -13.49 2.54 8.03
N VAL A 32 -12.94 2.06 6.92
CA VAL A 32 -13.72 1.78 5.70
C VAL A 32 -14.35 0.38 5.72
N PHE A 33 -13.65 -0.61 6.28
CA PHE A 33 -14.13 -1.99 6.28
C PHE A 33 -14.57 -2.41 7.69
N PRO A 34 -15.80 -2.94 7.88
CA PRO A 34 -16.27 -3.43 9.18
C PRO A 34 -15.41 -4.54 9.79
N LYS A 35 -14.62 -5.25 8.96
CA LYS A 35 -13.75 -6.38 9.34
C LYS A 35 -12.47 -6.37 8.50
N THR A 36 -11.53 -5.49 8.81
CA THR A 36 -10.33 -5.23 7.98
C THR A 36 -9.28 -6.33 8.01
N PHE A 37 -9.12 -7.01 9.14
CA PHE A 37 -8.06 -8.01 9.34
C PHE A 37 -8.67 -9.38 9.63
N VAL A 38 -9.42 -9.92 8.68
CA VAL A 38 -10.04 -11.24 8.76
C VAL A 38 -9.56 -12.15 7.63
N LYS A 39 -9.62 -13.46 7.88
CA LYS A 39 -9.28 -14.50 6.90
C LYS A 39 -10.15 -14.32 5.65
N GLY A 40 -9.51 -14.03 4.50
CA GLY A 40 -10.20 -13.75 3.23
C GLY A 40 -9.94 -12.34 2.67
N ILE A 41 -9.43 -11.40 3.48
CA ILE A 41 -8.82 -10.17 2.96
C ILE A 41 -7.42 -10.54 2.47
N VAL A 42 -7.30 -10.82 1.18
CA VAL A 42 -6.01 -11.02 0.50
C VAL A 42 -5.35 -9.67 0.27
N ASP A 43 -4.09 -9.57 0.69
CA ASP A 43 -3.25 -8.42 0.38
C ASP A 43 -3.10 -8.31 -1.15
N THR A 44 -3.58 -7.22 -1.74
CA THR A 44 -3.21 -6.85 -3.11
C THR A 44 -1.94 -6.02 -3.02
N VAL A 45 -0.80 -6.69 -2.90
CA VAL A 45 0.48 -6.05 -3.20
C VAL A 45 0.53 -5.89 -4.71
N SER A 46 0.20 -4.70 -5.20
CA SER A 46 0.61 -4.31 -6.54
C SER A 46 2.13 -4.20 -6.53
N TYR A 47 2.82 -5.23 -7.01
CA TYR A 47 4.24 -5.12 -7.29
C TYR A 47 4.39 -4.09 -8.42
N PRO A 48 5.21 -3.04 -8.24
CA PRO A 48 5.45 -2.11 -9.33
C PRO A 48 6.05 -2.86 -10.51
N ALA A 49 5.25 -3.05 -11.56
CA ALA A 49 5.70 -3.63 -12.81
C ALA A 49 6.40 -2.52 -13.61
N VAL A 50 7.70 -2.70 -13.85
CA VAL A 50 8.44 -1.80 -14.75
C VAL A 50 8.05 -2.16 -16.18
N LEU A 51 7.12 -1.38 -16.76
CA LEU A 51 6.80 -1.48 -18.17
C LEU A 51 7.84 -0.70 -18.97
N LYS A 52 8.66 -1.40 -19.76
CA LYS A 52 9.49 -0.76 -20.79
C LYS A 52 8.57 -0.38 -21.96
N ILE A 53 8.20 0.90 -22.05
CA ILE A 53 7.55 1.43 -23.25
C ILE A 53 8.64 1.60 -24.30
N GLY A 54 8.73 0.65 -25.24
CA GLY A 54 9.55 0.80 -26.44
C GLY A 54 8.87 1.80 -27.38
N GLY A 55 9.58 2.87 -27.74
CA GLY A 55 9.14 3.87 -28.69
C GLY A 55 9.25 3.39 -30.14
N ASP A 56 8.08 3.32 -30.77
CA ASP A 56 7.70 3.84 -32.09
C ASP A 56 8.19 3.25 -33.43
N SER A 57 7.22 3.26 -34.35
CA SER A 57 7.25 3.33 -35.81
C SER A 57 7.42 2.03 -36.62
N ARG A 58 6.30 1.42 -37.01
CA ARG A 58 5.96 1.11 -38.43
C ARG A 58 4.58 0.48 -38.59
N SER A 59 3.69 1.30 -39.15
CA SER A 59 2.59 1.02 -40.07
C SER A 59 1.60 -0.11 -39.74
N ASP A 60 0.38 0.31 -39.41
CA ASP A 60 -0.85 -0.29 -39.88
C ASP A 60 -0.74 -0.76 -41.34
N VAL A 61 -0.69 -2.07 -41.58
CA VAL A 61 -1.32 -2.67 -42.76
C VAL A 61 -1.93 -3.99 -42.31
N LYS A 62 -3.27 -3.98 -42.30
CA LYS A 62 -4.12 -5.14 -42.09
C LYS A 62 -4.49 -5.69 -43.47
N LEU A 63 -3.89 -6.80 -43.87
CA LEU A 63 -4.47 -7.84 -44.74
C LEU A 63 -3.90 -9.20 -44.33
#